data_AF-A0A0J7KQI3-F1
#
_entry.id   AF-A0A0J7KQI3-F1
#
_cell.length_a   1.000
_cell.length_b   1.000
_cell.length_c   1.000
_cell.angle_alpha   90.00
_cell.angle_beta   90.00
_cell.angle_gamma   90.00
#
_symmetry.space_group_name_H-M   'P 1'
#
loop_
_entity.id
_entity.type
_entity.pdbx_description
1 polymer ?
#
loop_
_entity_poly.entity_id
_entity_poly.type
_entity_poly.pdbx_seq_one_letter_code
_entity_poly.pdbx_strand_id
1 'polypeptide(L)'
;MKNLILKSILIFGIMTFLNAGLVGESVKLIGLPPSSHTLHGFAIFIGCLIICVVSFITILIFQKSYNAVWKVALLFEILYLLMLLWSKINPFTYFTQPTDDHLLDMMLYLNSIIIFLVICLFDVIYSKIISSKIKK
;
A
#
# COMPACT_ATOMS: atom_id res chain seq x y z
N MET A 1 21.22 -1.47 -11.25
CA MET A 1 20.75 -2.49 -10.29
C MET A 1 20.64 -1.97 -8.85
N LYS A 2 21.72 -1.49 -8.20
CA LYS A 2 21.66 -0.95 -6.82
C LYS A 2 20.57 0.10 -6.61
N ASN A 3 20.41 1.01 -7.56
CA ASN A 3 19.43 2.10 -7.45
C ASN A 3 17.96 1.64 -7.58
N LEU A 4 17.70 0.51 -8.24
CA LEU A 4 16.33 -0.03 -8.37
C LEU A 4 15.95 -0.81 -7.11
N ILE A 5 16.82 -1.73 -6.66
CA ILE A 5 16.60 -2.53 -5.46
C ILE A 5 16.40 -1.63 -4.24
N LEU A 6 17.23 -0.60 -4.09
CA LEU A 6 17.09 0.37 -3.01
C LEU A 6 15.77 1.15 -3.08
N LYS A 7 15.37 1.59 -4.28
CA LYS A 7 14.06 2.24 -4.49
C LYS A 7 12.91 1.30 -4.16
N SER A 8 12.98 0.03 -4.54
CA SER A 8 11.95 -0.97 -4.23
C SER A 8 11.80 -1.16 -2.72
N ILE A 9 12.91 -1.32 -1.99
CA ILE A 9 12.88 -1.43 -0.53
C ILE A 9 12.27 -0.18 0.10
N LEU A 10 12.62 1.01 -0.40
CA LEU A 10 12.04 2.27 0.07
C LEU A 10 10.52 2.33 -0.16
N ILE A 11 10.05 1.99 -1.37
CA ILE A 11 8.62 1.95 -1.71
C ILE A 11 7.88 0.97 -0.80
N PHE A 12 8.42 -0.23 -0.63
CA PHE A 12 7.86 -1.25 0.25
C PHE A 12 7.74 -0.78 1.70
N GLY A 13 8.77 -0.13 2.23
CA GLY A 13 8.73 0.48 3.54
C GLY A 13 7.63 1.52 3.65
N ILE A 14 7.58 2.48 2.71
CA ILE A 14 6.57 3.55 2.69
C ILE A 14 5.16 2.97 2.62
N MET A 15 4.89 2.06 1.69
CA MET A 15 3.56 1.44 1.54
C MET A 15 3.16 0.63 2.77
N THR A 16 4.10 -0.08 3.40
CA THR A 16 3.85 -0.84 4.62
C THR A 16 3.47 0.07 5.78
N PHE A 17 4.26 1.11 6.04
CA PHE A 17 4.03 2.03 7.15
C PHE A 17 2.77 2.86 6.95
N LEU A 18 2.50 3.34 5.74
CA LEU A 18 1.30 4.11 5.47
C LEU A 18 0.05 3.23 5.57
N ASN A 19 0.03 2.03 4.97
CA ASN A 19 -1.14 1.17 5.07
C ASN A 19 -1.44 0.74 6.51
N ALA A 20 -0.42 0.37 7.29
CA ALA A 20 -0.61 0.00 8.69
C ALA A 20 -0.94 1.20 9.59
N GLY A 21 -0.31 2.35 9.35
CA GLY A 21 -0.50 3.57 10.14
C GLY A 21 -1.89 4.19 9.94
N LEU A 22 -2.41 4.18 8.71
CA LEU A 22 -3.73 4.74 8.40
C LEU A 22 -4.88 3.93 9.01
N VAL A 23 -4.66 2.70 9.45
CA VAL A 23 -5.67 1.92 10.18
C VAL A 23 -6.08 2.63 11.46
N GLY A 24 -5.11 3.09 12.25
CA GLY A 24 -5.38 3.80 13.50
C GLY A 24 -6.11 5.12 13.27
N GLU A 25 -5.76 5.83 12.20
CA GLU A 25 -6.46 7.08 11.82
C GLU A 25 -7.87 6.81 11.30
N SER A 26 -8.09 5.71 10.58
CA SER A 26 -9.44 5.31 10.12
C SER A 26 -10.35 4.94 11.29
N VAL A 27 -9.83 4.18 12.26
CA VAL A 27 -10.54 3.85 13.50
C VAL A 27 -10.95 5.11 14.25
N LYS A 28 -10.04 6.08 14.41
CA LYS A 28 -10.36 7.38 15.05
C LYS A 28 -11.39 8.17 14.26
N LEU A 29 -11.29 8.19 12.93
CA LEU A 29 -12.17 8.94 12.06
C LEU A 29 -13.62 8.41 12.08
N ILE A 30 -13.77 7.08 12.17
CA ILE A 30 -15.08 6.42 12.30
C ILE A 30 -15.62 6.54 13.74
N GLY A 31 -14.76 6.80 14.73
CA GLY A 31 -15.15 6.88 16.14
C GLY A 31 -15.17 5.52 16.85
N LEU A 32 -14.50 4.52 16.27
CA LEU A 32 -14.38 3.18 16.85
C LEU A 32 -13.43 3.18 18.06
N PRO A 33 -13.69 2.36 19.09
CA PRO A 33 -12.83 2.27 20.27
C PRO A 33 -11.44 1.73 19.88
N PRO A 34 -10.35 2.45 20.16
CA PRO A 34 -9.01 2.03 19.71
C PRO A 34 -8.59 0.66 20.26
N SER A 35 -9.05 0.31 21.47
CA SER A 35 -8.66 -0.92 22.17
C SER A 35 -9.07 -2.20 21.44
N SER A 36 -10.20 -2.22 20.72
CA SER A 36 -10.65 -3.39 19.96
C SER A 36 -10.00 -3.50 18.56
N HIS A 37 -9.42 -2.42 18.04
CA HIS A 37 -8.89 -2.37 16.66
C HIS A 37 -7.38 -2.13 16.56
N THR A 38 -6.65 -1.96 17.67
CA THR A 38 -5.18 -1.90 17.68
C THR A 38 -4.54 -3.12 17.00
N LEU A 39 -5.13 -4.30 17.15
CA LEU A 39 -4.65 -5.54 16.53
C LEU A 39 -4.80 -5.53 15.00
N HIS A 40 -5.76 -4.78 14.43
CA HIS A 40 -5.95 -4.69 12.98
C HIS A 40 -4.76 -4.02 12.29
N GLY A 41 -4.25 -2.92 12.86
CA GLY A 41 -3.06 -2.24 12.33
C GLY A 41 -1.83 -3.13 12.33
N PHE A 42 -1.64 -3.91 13.40
CA PHE A 42 -0.53 -4.86 13.51
C PHE A 42 -0.67 -6.04 12.54
N ALA A 43 -1.89 -6.58 12.36
CA ALA A 43 -2.16 -7.62 11.38
C ALA A 43 -1.86 -7.16 9.95
N ILE A 44 -2.27 -5.94 9.60
CA ILE A 44 -1.97 -5.30 8.31
C ILE A 44 -0.46 -5.11 8.14
N PHE A 45 0.24 -4.67 9.19
CA PHE A 45 1.70 -4.52 9.16
C PHE A 45 2.41 -5.85 8.84
N ILE A 46 2.06 -6.94 9.53
CA ILE A 46 2.62 -8.28 9.27
C ILE A 46 2.30 -8.72 7.84
N GLY A 47 1.05 -8.54 7.40
CA GLY A 47 0.64 -8.85 6.04
C GLY A 47 1.47 -8.13 4.98
N CYS A 48 1.68 -6.82 5.18
CA CYS A 48 2.55 -6.00 4.34
C CYS A 48 3.99 -6.51 4.32
N LEU A 49 4.55 -6.99 5.44
CA LEU A 49 5.89 -7.57 5.46
C LEU A 49 5.98 -8.85 4.61
N ILE A 50 4.97 -9.72 4.67
CA ILE A 50 4.90 -10.91 3.82
C ILE A 50 4.85 -10.49 2.34
N ILE A 51 4.01 -9.50 2.01
CA ILE A 51 3.91 -8.95 0.66
C ILE A 51 5.25 -8.35 0.21
N CYS A 52 5.99 -7.65 1.09
CA CYS A 52 7.32 -7.14 0.78
C CYS A 52 8.26 -8.27 0.36
N VAL A 53 8.28 -9.37 1.09
CA VAL A 53 9.14 -10.53 0.78
C VAL A 53 8.76 -11.14 -0.56
N VAL A 54 7.47 -11.40 -0.80
CA VAL A 54 6.98 -11.97 -2.06
C VAL A 54 7.32 -11.03 -3.22
N SER A 55 7.00 -9.74 -3.10
CA SER A 55 7.26 -8.73 -4.12
C SER A 55 8.75 -8.60 -4.42
N PHE A 56 9.59 -8.66 -3.39
CA PHE A 56 11.04 -8.60 -3.54
C PHE A 56 11.57 -9.78 -4.36
N ILE A 57 11.13 -11.00 -4.05
CA ILE A 57 11.49 -12.20 -4.81
C ILE A 57 11.01 -12.07 -6.27
N THR A 58 9.77 -11.63 -6.49
CA THR A 58 9.23 -11.41 -7.84
C THR A 58 10.07 -10.41 -8.63
N ILE A 59 10.47 -9.29 -8.03
CA ILE A 59 11.33 -8.30 -8.69
C ILE A 59 12.72 -8.88 -9.00
N LEU A 60 13.29 -9.68 -8.10
CA LEU A 60 14.59 -10.32 -8.32
C LEU A 60 14.57 -11.30 -9.51
N ILE A 61 13.46 -12.01 -9.72
CA ILE A 61 13.28 -12.93 -10.85
C ILE A 61 13.02 -12.13 -12.15
N PHE A 62 12.14 -11.14 -12.10
CA PHE A 62 11.64 -10.40 -13.28
C PHE A 62 12.23 -8.99 -13.41
N GLN A 63 13.51 -8.81 -13.11
CA GLN A 63 14.15 -7.49 -12.98
C GLN A 63 13.93 -6.56 -14.18
N LYS A 64 13.91 -7.11 -15.40
CA LYS A 64 13.71 -6.34 -16.64
C LYS A 64 12.31 -5.73 -16.73
N SER A 65 11.31 -6.40 -16.18
CA SER A 65 9.91 -5.96 -16.21
C SER A 65 9.65 -4.83 -15.20
N TYR A 66 10.34 -4.86 -14.06
CA TYR A 66 10.19 -3.92 -12.94
C TYR A 66 11.19 -2.75 -12.98
N ASN A 67 11.43 -2.19 -14.17
CA ASN A 67 12.39 -1.11 -14.36
C ASN A 67 11.93 0.29 -13.85
N ALA A 68 10.67 0.42 -13.41
CA ALA A 68 10.07 1.68 -12.99
C ALA A 68 9.42 1.54 -11.61
N VAL A 69 9.47 2.63 -10.84
CA VAL A 69 8.95 2.73 -9.46
C VAL A 69 7.45 2.43 -9.41
N TRP A 70 6.66 2.99 -10.32
CA TRP A 70 5.22 2.74 -10.37
C TRP A 70 4.86 1.25 -10.57
N LYS A 71 5.68 0.47 -11.30
CA LYS A 71 5.44 -0.98 -11.48
C LYS A 71 5.69 -1.76 -10.19
N VAL A 72 6.65 -1.32 -9.39
CA VAL A 72 6.94 -1.89 -8.08
C VAL A 72 5.82 -1.58 -7.10
N ALA A 73 5.35 -0.33 -7.07
CA ALA A 73 4.20 0.07 -6.26
C ALA A 73 2.93 -0.69 -6.67
N LEU A 74 2.71 -0.89 -7.98
CA LEU A 74 1.56 -1.63 -8.50
C LEU A 74 1.58 -3.10 -8.09
N LEU A 75 2.76 -3.74 -8.10
CA LEU A 75 2.91 -5.12 -7.64
C LEU A 75 2.52 -5.25 -6.16
N PHE A 76 3.04 -4.35 -5.32
CA PHE A 76 2.69 -4.32 -3.90
C PHE A 76 1.18 -4.14 -3.72
N GLU A 77 0.59 -3.16 -4.43
CA GLU A 77 -0.83 -2.86 -4.36
C GLU A 77 -1.70 -4.07 -4.72
N ILE A 78 -1.41 -4.72 -5.84
CA ILE A 78 -2.17 -5.91 -6.26
C ILE A 78 -2.11 -7.02 -5.21
N LEU A 79 -0.92 -7.29 -4.66
CA LEU A 79 -0.74 -8.31 -3.64
C LEU A 79 -1.42 -7.93 -2.32
N TYR A 80 -1.43 -6.65 -1.96
CA TYR A 80 -2.12 -6.14 -0.78
C TYR A 80 -3.63 -6.28 -0.89
N LEU A 81 -4.21 -5.86 -2.02
CA LEU A 81 -5.65 -6.02 -2.26
C LEU A 81 -6.06 -7.49 -2.29
N LEU A 82 -5.23 -8.37 -2.87
CA LEU A 82 -5.46 -9.82 -2.83
C LEU A 82 -5.40 -10.38 -1.40
N MET A 83 -4.47 -9.90 -0.58
CA MET A 83 -4.38 -10.28 0.84
C MET A 83 -5.66 -9.89 1.59
N LEU A 84 -6.13 -8.64 1.44
CA LEU A 84 -7.37 -8.19 2.09
C LEU A 84 -8.57 -9.06 1.69
N LEU A 85 -8.71 -9.36 0.40
CA LEU A 85 -9.77 -10.24 -0.10
C LEU A 85 -9.67 -11.65 0.50
N TRP A 86 -8.46 -12.21 0.58
CA TRP A 86 -8.24 -13.52 1.19
C TRP A 86 -8.58 -13.52 2.68
N SER A 87 -8.30 -12.43 3.38
CA SER A 87 -8.65 -12.21 4.78
C SER A 87 -10.15 -11.99 5.03
N LYS A 88 -11.00 -12.18 4.00
CA LYS A 88 -12.46 -11.97 4.04
C LYS A 88 -12.88 -10.52 4.30
N ILE A 89 -11.97 -9.55 4.11
CA ILE A 89 -12.25 -8.12 4.20
C ILE A 89 -12.82 -7.71 2.85
N ASN A 90 -14.14 -7.63 2.73
CA ASN A 90 -14.81 -7.29 1.47
C ASN A 90 -15.29 -5.82 1.49
N PRO A 91 -14.77 -4.95 0.61
CA PRO A 91 -15.11 -3.52 0.64
C PRO A 91 -16.56 -3.25 0.23
N PHE A 92 -17.22 -4.18 -0.45
CA PHE A 92 -18.59 -4.00 -0.93
C PHE A 92 -19.64 -4.34 0.12
N THR A 93 -19.28 -5.04 1.20
CA THR A 93 -20.21 -5.43 2.25
C THR A 93 -20.84 -4.21 2.93
N TYR A 94 -20.11 -3.09 3.02
CA TYR A 94 -20.65 -1.85 3.58
C TYR A 94 -21.90 -1.33 2.83
N PHE A 95 -21.95 -1.50 1.50
CA PHE A 95 -23.08 -1.02 0.70
C PHE A 95 -24.33 -1.89 0.85
N THR A 96 -24.18 -3.14 1.30
CA THR A 96 -25.30 -4.06 1.56
C THR A 96 -25.68 -4.11 3.04
N GLN A 97 -24.70 -3.92 3.93
CA GLN A 97 -24.82 -3.96 5.39
C GLN A 97 -23.97 -2.83 6.00
N PRO A 98 -24.53 -1.63 6.16
CA PRO A 98 -23.79 -0.48 6.67
C PRO A 98 -23.57 -0.61 8.18
N THR A 99 -22.39 -1.06 8.57
CA THR A 99 -21.89 -1.05 9.95
C THR A 99 -20.52 -0.37 10.01
N ASP A 100 -20.12 0.11 11.18
CA ASP A 100 -18.84 0.80 11.38
C ASP A 100 -17.64 -0.11 11.08
N ASP A 101 -17.75 -1.42 11.37
CA ASP A 101 -16.73 -2.41 11.03
C ASP A 101 -16.59 -2.59 9.51
N HIS A 102 -17.71 -2.65 8.78
CA HIS A 102 -17.68 -2.74 7.32
C HIS A 102 -17.24 -1.42 6.67
N LEU A 103 -17.48 -0.28 7.31
CA LEU A 103 -16.93 1.00 6.89
C LEU A 103 -15.41 1.01 7.04
N LEU A 104 -14.88 0.46 8.15
CA LEU A 104 -13.44 0.30 8.35
C LEU A 104 -12.84 -0.59 7.25
N ASP A 105 -13.47 -1.73 6.95
CA ASP A 105 -13.05 -2.61 5.85
C ASP A 105 -12.94 -1.83 4.53
N MET A 106 -13.96 -1.05 4.17
CA MET A 106 -13.95 -0.20 2.96
C MET A 106 -12.81 0.84 3.02
N MET A 107 -12.59 1.47 4.19
CA MET A 107 -11.53 2.47 4.36
C MET A 107 -10.13 1.88 4.14
N LEU A 108 -9.88 0.61 4.50
CA LEU A 108 -8.59 -0.03 4.22
C LEU A 108 -8.26 -0.04 2.73
N TYR A 109 -9.24 -0.38 1.89
CA TYR A 109 -9.08 -0.38 0.44
C TYR A 109 -8.87 1.04 -0.10
N LEU A 110 -9.71 1.99 0.36
CA LEU A 110 -9.62 3.37 -0.08
C LEU A 110 -8.27 3.99 0.28
N ASN A 111 -7.78 3.76 1.51
CA ASN A 111 -6.48 4.22 1.97
C ASN A 111 -5.35 3.66 1.13
N SER A 112 -5.36 2.36 0.83
CA SER A 112 -4.35 1.73 -0.02
C SER A 112 -4.29 2.35 -1.41
N ILE A 113 -5.44 2.53 -2.05
CA ILE A 113 -5.53 3.18 -3.36
C ILE A 113 -5.00 4.61 -3.32
N ILE A 114 -5.35 5.38 -2.27
CA ILE A 114 -4.83 6.74 -2.09
C ILE A 114 -3.30 6.72 -1.94
N ILE A 115 -2.75 5.83 -1.11
CA ILE A 115 -1.30 5.69 -0.93
C ILE A 115 -0.61 5.38 -2.25
N PHE A 116 -1.14 4.41 -3.01
CA PHE A 116 -0.62 4.05 -4.32
C PHE A 116 -0.61 5.25 -5.28
N LEU A 117 -1.72 6.00 -5.36
CA LEU A 117 -1.81 7.20 -6.19
C LEU A 117 -0.80 8.28 -5.77
N VAL A 118 -0.62 8.49 -4.47
CA VAL A 118 0.37 9.43 -3.94
C VAL A 118 1.78 9.03 -4.38
N ILE A 119 2.14 7.75 -4.27
CA ILE A 119 3.45 7.26 -4.73
C ILE A 119 3.63 7.47 -6.24
N CYS A 120 2.62 7.17 -7.04
CA CYS A 120 2.66 7.40 -8.48
C CYS A 120 2.81 8.89 -8.81
N LEU A 121 2.11 9.78 -8.12
CA LEU A 121 2.25 11.23 -8.30
C LEU A 121 3.66 11.70 -7.96
N PHE A 122 4.23 11.23 -6.85
CA PHE A 122 5.61 11.54 -6.48
C PHE A 122 6.62 11.06 -7.53
N ASP A 123 6.45 9.84 -8.07
CA ASP A 123 7.33 9.32 -9.13
C ASP A 123 7.27 10.19 -10.40
N VAL A 124 6.07 10.59 -10.81
CA VAL A 124 5.87 11.46 -11.98
C VAL A 124 6.49 12.85 -11.76
N ILE A 125 6.25 13.46 -10.60
CA ILE A 125 6.79 14.79 -10.27
C ILE A 125 8.32 14.74 -10.21
N TYR A 126 8.87 13.75 -9.50
CA TYR A 126 10.32 13.58 -9.36
C TYR A 126 11.01 13.36 -10.71
N SER A 127 10.43 12.53 -11.57
CA SER A 127 10.92 12.29 -12.94
C SER A 127 10.93 13.57 -13.78
N LYS A 128 9.85 14.36 -13.72
CA LYS A 128 9.76 15.65 -14.43
C LYS A 128 10.80 16.67 -13.94
N ILE A 129 11.02 16.78 -12.63
CA ILE A 129 11.99 17.73 -12.05
C ILE A 129 13.43 17.37 -12.45
N ILE A 130 13.78 16.09 -12.49
CA ILE A 130 15.13 15.66 -12.91
C ILE A 130 15.32 15.89 -14.41
N SER A 131 14.31 15.56 -15.22
CA SER A 131 14.38 15.76 -16.66
C SER A 131 14.56 17.24 -17.04
N SER A 132 13.93 18.16 -16.30
CA SER A 132 14.08 19.60 -16.53
C SER A 132 15.44 20.14 -16.09
N LYS A 133 16.09 19.53 -15.09
CA LYS A 133 17.46 19.89 -14.69
C LYS A 133 18.55 19.44 -15.67
N ILE A 134 18.36 18.31 -16.36
CA ILE A 134 19.34 17.75 -17.30
C ILE A 134 19.31 18.47 -18.67
N LYS A 135 18.19 19.13 -19.00
CA LYS A 135 18.06 19.93 -20.23
C LYS A 135 18.57 21.38 -20.13
N LYS A 136 19.19 21.76 -19.01
CA LYS A 136 19.94 23.01 -18.85
C LYS A 136 21.43 22.72 -18.83
#